data_AF-A0A963Z2U2-F1
#
_entry.id   AF-A0A963Z2U2-F1
#
_cell.length_a   1.000
_cell.length_b   1.000
_cell.length_c   1.000
_cell.angle_alpha   90.00
_cell.angle_beta   90.00
_cell.angle_gamma   90.00
#
_symmetry.space_group_name_H-M   'P 1'
#
loop_
_entity.id
_entity.type
_entity.pdbx_description
1 polymer ?
#
loop_
_entity_poly.entity_id
_entity_poly.type
_entity_poly.pdbx_seq_one_letter_code
_entity_poly.pdbx_strand_id
1 'polypeptide(L)'
;MAQANISTGTKLLPSARTAVMSDKPRLSLRSAISSQAYGAVKRAAQVADAYSKFHDRVTFDDRRVNANVLVTILAGYKQDLWPLVMPRLKAAIRAMNGADICFVSPGKRDQALADLCKAENWSYLATSTNDVSLAQNICFKQFDQAQWIVKLDEDMFLLPDTIVNLVREYKRIKDSGKVDPGFVAPMIPLNGFCYRPLLSRLGLLAEFEARFGKARLATSGLPIHTDPIVARWIWEKTSPLDELAQQLGQAESDDLLSPIQFSIGIIVFERSFWETFGYFTVHRRKLLAGMNTLGGDEAHICAAAMLHSRPIVVTTHAVAGHFSFGGQYAGMIDLMRSKPDLFA
;
A
#
# COMPACT_ATOMS: atom_id res chain seq x y z
N MET A 1 12.76 -59.60 -24.66
CA MET A 1 12.89 -59.93 -26.10
C MET A 1 12.99 -58.63 -26.85
N ALA A 2 13.96 -58.35 -27.71
CA ALA A 2 15.25 -58.96 -27.96
C ALA A 2 16.13 -57.88 -28.62
N GLN A 3 17.43 -57.93 -28.31
CA GLN A 3 18.53 -57.23 -28.98
C GLN A 3 18.79 -57.78 -30.39
N ALA A 4 19.33 -56.95 -31.28
CA ALA A 4 20.43 -57.24 -32.24
C ALA A 4 20.74 -55.92 -33.01
N ASN A 5 21.91 -55.26 -33.03
CA ASN A 5 23.33 -55.61 -33.15
C ASN A 5 23.75 -56.31 -34.46
N ILE A 6 24.23 -55.52 -35.45
CA ILE A 6 25.35 -55.79 -36.40
C ILE A 6 25.82 -54.38 -36.87
N SER A 7 27.00 -53.80 -36.57
CA SER A 7 28.42 -54.16 -36.78
C SER A 7 28.87 -54.32 -38.24
N THR A 8 29.39 -53.25 -38.84
CA THR A 8 30.54 -53.33 -39.76
C THR A 8 31.40 -52.09 -39.63
N GLY A 9 32.62 -52.27 -39.12
CA GLY A 9 33.65 -51.26 -39.13
C GLY A 9 34.36 -51.17 -40.47
N THR A 10 34.90 -50.00 -40.78
CA THR A 10 36.11 -49.88 -41.59
C THR A 10 36.91 -48.67 -41.10
N LYS A 11 38.18 -48.93 -40.78
CA LYS A 11 39.17 -47.97 -40.30
C LYS A 11 39.59 -47.02 -41.42
N LEU A 12 39.66 -45.72 -41.13
CA LEU A 12 40.58 -44.78 -41.76
C LEU A 12 41.22 -43.90 -40.67
N LEU A 13 42.55 -43.86 -40.69
CA LEU A 13 43.48 -43.14 -39.80
C LEU A 13 43.57 -41.64 -40.20
N PRO A 14 44.25 -40.78 -39.41
CA PRO A 14 43.68 -39.53 -38.88
C PRO A 14 44.05 -38.30 -39.71
N SER A 15 43.12 -37.35 -39.86
CA SER A 15 43.44 -35.99 -40.31
C SER A 15 43.24 -34.98 -39.19
N ALA A 16 44.36 -34.41 -38.74
CA ALA A 16 44.55 -33.10 -38.14
C ALA A 16 43.43 -32.56 -37.22
N ARG A 17 43.71 -32.61 -35.91
CA ARG A 17 43.12 -31.69 -34.93
C ARG A 17 43.60 -30.27 -35.25
N THR A 18 42.74 -29.45 -35.86
CA THR A 18 42.83 -27.99 -35.71
C THR A 18 42.15 -27.62 -34.41
N ALA A 19 42.96 -27.42 -33.37
CA ALA A 19 42.52 -26.76 -32.15
C ALA A 19 42.17 -25.31 -32.51
N VAL A 20 40.88 -25.00 -32.63
CA VAL A 20 40.41 -23.61 -32.57
C VAL A 20 40.59 -23.17 -31.12
N MET A 21 41.75 -22.58 -30.83
CA MET A 21 41.94 -21.79 -29.62
C MET A 21 40.89 -20.67 -29.64
N SER A 22 39.89 -20.78 -28.76
CA SER A 22 39.02 -19.64 -28.47
C SER A 22 39.87 -18.58 -27.76
N ASP A 23 40.33 -17.58 -28.51
CA ASP A 23 40.87 -16.37 -27.92
C ASP A 23 39.77 -15.70 -27.09
N LYS A 24 39.77 -15.96 -25.78
CA LYS A 24 39.04 -15.12 -24.84
C LYS A 24 39.69 -13.74 -24.91
N PRO A 25 38.95 -12.67 -25.26
CA PRO A 25 39.53 -11.35 -25.33
C PRO A 25 40.13 -11.01 -23.98
N ARG A 26 41.45 -10.77 -23.95
CA ARG A 26 42.17 -10.27 -22.78
C ARG A 26 41.60 -8.88 -22.47
N LEU A 27 40.67 -8.81 -21.52
CA LEU A 27 40.21 -7.56 -20.92
C LEU A 27 41.44 -6.74 -20.55
N SER A 28 41.58 -5.55 -21.13
CA SER A 28 42.71 -4.67 -20.84
C SER A 28 42.75 -4.38 -19.34
N LEU A 29 43.94 -4.23 -18.76
CA LEU A 29 44.11 -3.93 -17.33
C LEU A 29 43.23 -2.73 -16.89
N ARG A 30 43.04 -1.74 -17.77
CA ARG A 30 42.13 -0.59 -17.59
C ARG A 30 40.65 -0.99 -17.49
N SER A 31 40.19 -1.94 -18.30
CA SER A 31 38.81 -2.47 -18.22
C SER A 31 38.55 -3.33 -16.98
N ALA A 32 39.57 -4.06 -16.51
CA ALA A 32 39.49 -4.82 -15.27
C ALA A 32 39.41 -3.88 -14.05
N ILE A 33 40.27 -2.85 -14.01
CA ILE A 33 40.26 -1.83 -12.95
C ILE A 33 38.96 -1.02 -12.97
N SER A 34 38.45 -0.62 -14.16
CA SER A 34 37.18 0.09 -14.26
C SER A 34 35.99 -0.77 -13.84
N SER A 35 35.99 -2.07 -14.15
CA SER A 35 34.94 -3.00 -13.71
C SER A 35 34.95 -3.23 -12.20
N GLN A 36 36.13 -3.33 -11.58
CA GLN A 36 36.27 -3.45 -10.13
C GLN A 36 35.88 -2.17 -9.40
N ALA A 37 36.31 -1.01 -9.90
CA ALA A 37 35.92 0.30 -9.37
C ALA A 37 34.41 0.53 -9.49
N TYR A 38 33.82 0.23 -10.64
CA TYR A 38 32.38 0.29 -10.84
C TYR A 38 31.62 -0.66 -9.90
N GLY A 39 32.12 -1.90 -9.73
CA GLY A 39 31.55 -2.86 -8.79
C GLY A 39 31.61 -2.37 -7.34
N ALA A 40 32.71 -1.72 -6.92
CA ALA A 40 32.84 -1.13 -5.59
C ALA A 40 31.89 0.04 -5.39
N VAL A 41 31.78 0.95 -6.36
CA VAL A 41 30.83 2.09 -6.33
C VAL A 41 29.39 1.60 -6.28
N LYS A 42 29.03 0.59 -7.08
CA LYS A 42 27.69 -0.01 -7.06
C LYS A 42 27.35 -0.63 -5.70
N ARG A 43 28.29 -1.37 -5.09
CA ARG A 43 28.10 -1.91 -3.74
C ARG A 43 27.95 -0.81 -2.69
N ALA A 44 28.79 0.23 -2.73
CA ALA A 44 28.67 1.36 -1.82
C ALA A 44 27.32 2.07 -1.96
N ALA A 45 26.84 2.26 -3.20
CA ALA A 45 25.52 2.83 -3.47
C ALA A 45 24.38 1.94 -2.94
N GLN A 46 24.49 0.61 -3.08
CA GLN A 46 23.51 -0.34 -2.53
C GLN A 46 23.47 -0.32 -1.00
N VAL A 47 24.63 -0.27 -0.36
CA VAL A 47 24.72 -0.15 1.11
C VAL A 47 24.12 1.18 1.58
N ALA A 48 24.44 2.27 0.89
CA ALA A 48 23.87 3.58 1.18
C ALA A 48 22.35 3.61 0.99
N ASP A 49 21.82 3.01 -0.08
CA ASP A 49 20.38 2.88 -0.31
C ASP A 49 19.70 2.09 0.81
N ALA A 50 20.22 0.90 1.13
CA ALA A 50 19.70 0.06 2.21
C ALA A 50 19.73 0.77 3.56
N TYR A 51 20.81 1.49 3.87
CA TYR A 51 20.89 2.34 5.06
C TYR A 51 19.82 3.44 5.02
N SER A 52 19.68 4.13 3.88
CA SER A 52 18.77 5.26 3.73
C SER A 52 17.30 4.92 3.94
N LYS A 53 16.90 3.66 3.71
CA LYS A 53 15.52 3.16 3.85
C LYS A 53 15.05 3.03 5.30
N PHE A 54 15.97 2.96 6.26
CA PHE A 54 15.67 2.59 7.65
C PHE A 54 16.28 3.51 8.71
N HIS A 55 16.99 4.56 8.32
CA HIS A 55 17.72 5.40 9.27
C HIS A 55 17.24 6.85 9.22
N ASP A 56 16.77 7.33 10.37
CA ASP A 56 16.44 8.72 10.64
C ASP A 56 16.62 9.00 12.14
N ARG A 57 16.51 10.27 12.55
CA ARG A 57 16.30 10.57 13.97
C ARG A 57 14.84 10.29 14.32
N VAL A 58 14.63 9.37 15.27
CA VAL A 58 13.30 8.85 15.64
C VAL A 58 13.02 9.12 17.11
N THR A 59 11.78 9.49 17.42
CA THR A 59 11.21 9.37 18.76
C THR A 59 10.20 8.25 18.74
N PHE A 60 10.35 7.29 19.65
CA PHE A 60 9.47 6.13 19.71
C PHE A 60 8.98 5.91 21.15
N ASP A 61 7.70 6.17 21.36
CA ASP A 61 7.00 5.82 22.59
C ASP A 61 6.49 4.40 22.44
N ASP A 62 7.30 3.43 22.87
CA ASP A 62 7.07 2.02 22.65
C ASP A 62 6.05 1.42 23.62
N ARG A 63 4.98 0.85 23.08
CA ARG A 63 3.95 0.10 23.82
C ARG A 63 3.58 -1.19 23.10
N ARG A 64 4.56 -1.78 22.41
CA ARG A 64 4.39 -3.03 21.68
C ARG A 64 3.93 -4.17 22.58
N VAL A 65 3.07 -5.00 22.02
CA VAL A 65 2.60 -6.27 22.60
C VAL A 65 3.10 -7.48 21.81
N ASN A 66 3.91 -7.26 20.76
CA ASN A 66 4.51 -8.29 19.91
C ASN A 66 3.45 -9.18 19.22
N ALA A 67 2.42 -8.52 18.69
CA ALA A 67 1.33 -9.16 18.00
C ALA A 67 1.71 -9.57 16.58
N ASN A 68 0.97 -10.56 16.05
CA ASN A 68 1.11 -11.00 14.67
C ASN A 68 0.53 -10.01 13.64
N VAL A 69 -0.28 -9.04 14.10
CA VAL A 69 -0.88 -8.00 13.27
C VAL A 69 -0.43 -6.64 13.77
N LEU A 70 0.12 -5.82 12.88
CA LEU A 70 0.39 -4.41 13.11
C LEU A 70 -0.68 -3.57 12.41
N VAL A 71 -1.31 -2.67 13.15
CA VAL A 71 -2.12 -1.57 12.62
C VAL A 71 -1.30 -0.29 12.72
N THR A 72 -0.88 0.24 11.58
CA THR A 72 -0.17 1.52 11.48
C THR A 72 -1.12 2.62 11.01
N ILE A 73 -1.05 3.78 11.65
CA ILE A 73 -1.86 4.95 11.29
C ILE A 73 -0.92 6.10 10.96
N LEU A 74 -0.89 6.52 9.70
CA LEU A 74 -0.20 7.73 9.25
C LEU A 74 -1.01 8.95 9.69
N ALA A 75 -0.48 9.72 10.62
CA ALA A 75 -1.22 10.81 11.25
C ALA A 75 -0.35 11.99 11.64
N GLY A 76 -1.00 13.12 11.88
CA GLY A 76 -0.40 14.32 12.45
C GLY A 76 -0.82 15.59 11.73
N TYR A 77 -1.45 15.51 10.56
CA TYR A 77 -1.62 16.64 9.64
C TYR A 77 -3.08 17.10 9.48
N LYS A 78 -4.07 16.34 9.97
CA LYS A 78 -5.51 16.63 9.80
C LYS A 78 -6.28 16.66 11.13
N GLN A 79 -5.79 17.48 12.08
CA GLN A 79 -6.35 17.59 13.44
C GLN A 79 -7.84 17.95 13.48
N ASP A 80 -8.30 18.71 12.50
CA ASP A 80 -9.68 19.11 12.28
C ASP A 80 -10.63 17.93 11.99
N LEU A 81 -10.11 16.80 11.50
CA LEU A 81 -10.90 15.58 11.26
C LEU A 81 -10.92 14.62 12.44
N TRP A 82 -9.96 14.72 13.36
CA TRP A 82 -9.80 13.76 14.45
C TRP A 82 -11.03 13.58 15.35
N PRO A 83 -11.84 14.62 15.66
CA PRO A 83 -13.07 14.44 16.43
C PRO A 83 -14.05 13.43 15.81
N LEU A 84 -14.04 13.28 14.48
CA LEU A 84 -14.91 12.35 13.76
C LEU A 84 -14.22 11.01 13.51
N VAL A 85 -12.95 11.03 13.10
CA VAL A 85 -12.23 9.82 12.67
C VAL A 85 -11.72 8.99 13.85
N MET A 86 -11.21 9.61 14.91
CA MET A 86 -10.56 8.87 16.01
C MET A 86 -11.52 7.97 16.80
N PRO A 87 -12.79 8.35 17.08
CA PRO A 87 -13.76 7.43 17.69
C PRO A 87 -14.01 6.18 16.85
N ARG A 88 -14.15 6.35 15.53
CA ARG A 88 -14.34 5.25 14.56
C ARG A 88 -13.11 4.35 14.50
N LEU A 89 -11.92 4.94 14.45
CA LEU A 89 -10.65 4.22 14.51
C LEU A 89 -10.51 3.40 15.81
N LYS A 90 -10.82 3.99 16.97
CA LYS A 90 -10.83 3.28 18.27
C LYS A 90 -11.75 2.07 18.25
N ALA A 91 -12.96 2.22 17.71
CA ALA A 91 -13.91 1.12 17.59
C ALA A 91 -13.36 -0.01 16.72
N ALA A 92 -12.78 0.32 15.55
CA ALA A 92 -12.19 -0.65 14.65
C ALA A 92 -10.97 -1.38 15.24
N ILE A 93 -10.09 -0.65 15.95
CA ILE A 93 -8.94 -1.23 16.65
C ILE A 93 -9.39 -2.19 17.76
N ARG A 94 -10.39 -1.80 18.56
CA ARG A 94 -10.94 -2.64 19.63
C ARG A 94 -11.53 -3.94 19.09
N ALA A 95 -12.23 -3.87 17.96
CA ALA A 95 -12.80 -5.04 17.31
C ALA A 95 -11.73 -6.01 16.75
N MET A 96 -10.60 -5.49 16.25
CA MET A 96 -9.50 -6.33 15.78
C MET A 96 -8.95 -7.22 16.90
N ASN A 97 -8.79 -6.66 18.11
CA ASN A 97 -8.25 -7.28 19.33
C ASN A 97 -6.85 -7.91 19.16
N GLY A 98 -5.97 -7.74 20.15
CA GLY A 98 -4.64 -8.37 20.15
C GLY A 98 -3.74 -7.99 18.97
N ALA A 99 -3.87 -6.77 18.44
CA ALA A 99 -2.98 -6.21 17.43
C ALA A 99 -2.03 -5.19 18.05
N ASP A 100 -0.84 -5.07 17.49
CA ASP A 100 0.07 -3.98 17.75
C ASP A 100 -0.45 -2.73 17.05
N ILE A 101 -0.52 -1.61 17.78
CA ILE A 101 -1.02 -0.35 17.25
C ILE A 101 0.10 0.68 17.28
N CYS A 102 0.38 1.30 16.15
CA CYS A 102 1.36 2.38 16.06
C CYS A 102 0.82 3.57 15.27
N PHE A 103 0.76 4.74 15.92
CA PHE A 103 0.66 5.99 15.18
C PHE A 103 2.04 6.36 14.64
N VAL A 104 2.10 6.78 13.39
CA VAL A 104 3.33 7.13 12.68
C VAL A 104 3.18 8.54 12.13
N SER A 105 4.04 9.44 12.58
CA SER A 105 4.02 10.86 12.21
C SER A 105 5.33 11.24 11.52
N PRO A 106 5.35 11.29 10.18
CA PRO A 106 6.53 11.72 9.43
C PRO A 106 6.89 13.17 9.78
N GLY A 107 8.17 13.48 9.95
CA GLY A 107 8.67 14.85 10.01
C GLY A 107 8.30 15.71 11.22
N LYS A 108 7.39 15.25 12.09
CA LYS A 108 6.99 16.01 13.29
C LYS A 108 6.51 15.10 14.40
N ARG A 109 6.65 15.57 15.63
CA ARG A 109 5.99 15.03 16.81
C ARG A 109 4.78 15.90 17.15
N ASP A 110 3.64 15.26 17.35
CA ASP A 110 2.39 15.89 17.74
C ASP A 110 2.05 15.46 19.17
N GLN A 111 1.84 16.44 20.06
CA GLN A 111 1.62 16.14 21.47
C GLN A 111 0.24 15.52 21.72
N ALA A 112 -0.78 15.93 20.96
CA ALA A 112 -2.13 15.37 21.12
C ALA A 112 -2.17 13.89 20.67
N LEU A 113 -1.42 13.52 19.61
CA LEU A 113 -1.23 12.11 19.26
C LEU A 113 -0.46 11.34 20.34
N ALA A 114 0.61 11.92 20.89
CA ALA A 114 1.38 11.28 21.95
C ALA A 114 0.52 11.00 23.20
N ASP A 115 -0.31 11.97 23.60
CA ASP A 115 -1.22 11.84 24.74
C ASP A 115 -2.33 10.82 24.47
N LEU A 116 -2.90 10.81 23.26
CA LEU A 116 -3.85 9.79 22.81
C LEU A 116 -3.25 8.39 22.89
N CYS A 117 -2.06 8.20 22.31
CA CYS A 117 -1.38 6.91 22.31
C CYS A 117 -1.03 6.46 23.74
N LYS A 118 -0.63 7.40 24.61
CA LYS A 118 -0.40 7.11 26.03
C LYS A 118 -1.68 6.64 26.72
N ALA A 119 -2.81 7.29 26.48
CA ALA A 119 -4.09 6.96 27.10
C ALA A 119 -4.63 5.60 26.66
N GLU A 120 -4.47 5.23 25.39
CA GLU A 120 -4.97 3.95 24.85
C GLU A 120 -3.92 2.82 24.89
N ASN A 121 -2.75 3.06 25.51
CA ASN A 121 -1.62 2.14 25.52
C ASN A 121 -1.15 1.70 24.11
N TRP A 122 -1.12 2.64 23.18
CA TRP A 122 -0.63 2.46 21.80
C TRP A 122 0.77 3.03 21.62
N SER A 123 1.50 2.51 20.64
CA SER A 123 2.82 3.02 20.30
C SER A 123 2.71 4.30 19.46
N TYR A 124 3.70 5.18 19.60
CA TYR A 124 3.80 6.38 18.76
C TYR A 124 5.23 6.56 18.23
N LEU A 125 5.37 6.66 16.92
CA LEU A 125 6.63 6.85 16.23
C LEU A 125 6.61 8.15 15.44
N ALA A 126 7.58 9.01 15.71
CA ALA A 126 7.79 10.24 14.95
C ALA A 126 9.20 10.25 14.34
N THR A 127 9.30 10.61 13.07
CA THR A 127 10.58 10.81 12.37
C THR A 127 10.89 12.29 12.26
N SER A 128 12.17 12.64 12.12
CA SER A 128 12.59 14.01 11.82
C SER A 128 12.41 14.39 10.36
N THR A 129 12.54 13.41 9.47
CA THR A 129 12.36 13.57 8.03
C THR A 129 10.89 13.39 7.68
N ASN A 130 10.31 14.37 6.99
CA ASN A 130 8.94 14.29 6.46
C ASN A 130 8.91 13.43 5.19
N ASP A 131 9.03 12.12 5.36
CA ASP A 131 8.91 11.14 4.28
C ASP A 131 8.11 9.93 4.76
N VAL A 132 6.95 9.73 4.13
CA VAL A 132 5.99 8.68 4.48
C VAL A 132 6.60 7.28 4.31
N SER A 133 7.36 7.06 3.24
CA SER A 133 8.01 5.76 2.98
C SER A 133 9.05 5.42 4.06
N LEU A 134 9.88 6.38 4.44
CA LEU A 134 10.88 6.22 5.50
C LEU A 134 10.24 5.93 6.85
N ALA A 135 9.22 6.71 7.24
CA ALA A 135 8.54 6.52 8.51
C ALA A 135 7.85 5.14 8.60
N GLN A 136 7.21 4.70 7.52
CA GLN A 136 6.61 3.36 7.43
C GLN A 136 7.67 2.26 7.51
N ASN A 137 8.77 2.36 6.76
CA ASN A 137 9.84 1.37 6.81
C ASN A 137 10.44 1.23 8.21
N ILE A 138 10.69 2.36 8.89
CA ILE A 138 11.20 2.36 10.27
C ILE A 138 10.18 1.70 11.19
N CYS A 139 8.90 2.08 11.10
CA CYS A 139 7.84 1.46 11.89
C CYS A 139 7.80 -0.05 11.66
N PHE A 140 7.69 -0.52 10.42
CA PHE A 140 7.58 -1.95 10.12
C PHE A 140 8.81 -2.74 10.56
N LYS A 141 9.99 -2.13 10.54
CA LYS A 141 11.21 -2.74 11.07
C LYS A 141 11.18 -2.90 12.59
N GLN A 142 10.55 -1.98 13.33
CA GLN A 142 10.43 -2.11 14.78
C GLN A 142 9.44 -3.23 15.18
N PHE A 143 8.36 -3.43 14.44
CA PHE A 143 7.34 -4.42 14.79
C PHE A 143 7.61 -5.77 14.11
N ASP A 144 8.80 -6.35 14.35
CA ASP A 144 9.32 -7.51 13.62
C ASP A 144 8.47 -8.80 13.76
N GLN A 145 7.67 -8.92 14.82
CA GLN A 145 6.75 -10.06 15.01
C GLN A 145 5.52 -10.02 14.10
N ALA A 146 5.12 -8.85 13.61
CA ALA A 146 3.90 -8.71 12.83
C ALA A 146 4.05 -9.28 11.41
N GLN A 147 3.35 -10.38 11.09
CA GLN A 147 3.32 -10.93 9.73
C GLN A 147 2.30 -10.21 8.83
N TRP A 148 1.30 -9.58 9.45
CA TRP A 148 0.25 -8.82 8.78
C TRP A 148 0.40 -7.34 9.11
N ILE A 149 0.37 -6.49 8.08
CA ILE A 149 0.46 -5.04 8.24
C ILE A 149 -0.82 -4.44 7.67
N VAL A 150 -1.56 -3.73 8.52
CA VAL A 150 -2.69 -2.89 8.13
C VAL A 150 -2.22 -1.44 8.16
N LYS A 151 -2.22 -0.79 7.01
CA LYS A 151 -1.86 0.63 6.87
C LYS A 151 -3.12 1.47 6.75
N LEU A 152 -3.20 2.57 7.49
CA LEU A 152 -4.30 3.53 7.47
C LEU A 152 -3.81 4.97 7.41
N ASP A 153 -4.57 5.83 6.73
CA ASP A 153 -4.45 7.29 6.83
C ASP A 153 -5.38 7.87 7.91
N GLU A 154 -5.05 9.04 8.44
CA GLU A 154 -5.78 9.72 9.52
C GLU A 154 -7.15 10.30 9.14
N ASP A 155 -7.55 10.20 7.87
CA ASP A 155 -8.81 10.71 7.32
C ASP A 155 -9.72 9.60 6.77
N MET A 156 -9.54 8.39 7.32
CA MET A 156 -10.35 7.22 7.00
C MET A 156 -11.49 7.03 7.99
N PHE A 157 -12.72 6.99 7.50
CA PHE A 157 -13.94 6.69 8.25
C PHE A 157 -14.19 5.19 8.24
N LEU A 158 -13.92 4.55 9.37
CA LEU A 158 -14.02 3.09 9.51
C LEU A 158 -15.36 2.69 10.13
N LEU A 159 -15.80 1.49 9.80
CA LEU A 159 -16.78 0.73 10.58
C LEU A 159 -16.05 -0.13 11.62
N PRO A 160 -16.71 -0.55 12.71
CA PRO A 160 -16.06 -1.34 13.74
C PRO A 160 -15.40 -2.63 13.21
N ASP A 161 -15.97 -3.26 12.19
CA ASP A 161 -15.47 -4.52 11.65
C ASP A 161 -14.51 -4.36 10.45
N THR A 162 -14.24 -3.14 9.98
CA THR A 162 -13.44 -2.91 8.76
C THR A 162 -12.07 -3.58 8.82
N ILE A 163 -11.31 -3.41 9.90
CA ILE A 163 -9.93 -3.94 10.02
C ILE A 163 -9.95 -5.48 10.09
N VAL A 164 -10.82 -6.04 10.94
CA VAL A 164 -10.90 -7.50 11.11
C VAL A 164 -11.38 -8.19 9.83
N ASN A 165 -12.34 -7.59 9.12
CA ASN A 165 -12.81 -8.12 7.84
C ASN A 165 -11.71 -8.06 6.79
N LEU A 166 -10.92 -6.99 6.69
CA LEU A 166 -9.81 -6.92 5.73
C LEU A 166 -8.78 -8.02 5.95
N VAL A 167 -8.34 -8.22 7.20
CA VAL A 167 -7.36 -9.28 7.52
C VAL A 167 -7.95 -10.66 7.24
N ARG A 168 -9.22 -10.89 7.58
CA ARG A 168 -9.94 -12.15 7.29
C ARG A 168 -10.04 -12.40 5.80
N GLU A 169 -10.44 -11.40 5.03
CA GLU A 169 -10.63 -11.50 3.59
C GLU A 169 -9.33 -11.73 2.85
N TYR A 170 -8.24 -11.07 3.26
CA TYR A 170 -6.93 -11.37 2.70
C TYR A 170 -6.60 -12.86 2.85
N LYS A 171 -6.74 -13.41 4.06
CA LYS A 171 -6.47 -14.83 4.32
C LYS A 171 -7.37 -15.73 3.48
N ARG A 172 -8.69 -15.46 3.46
CA ARG A 172 -9.65 -16.22 2.62
C ARG A 172 -9.25 -16.22 1.15
N ILE A 173 -8.92 -15.05 0.60
CA ILE A 173 -8.54 -14.89 -0.81
C ILE A 173 -7.28 -15.71 -1.10
N LYS A 174 -6.24 -15.58 -0.26
CA LYS A 174 -4.99 -16.31 -0.41
C LYS A 174 -5.19 -17.83 -0.28
N ASP A 175 -5.94 -18.27 0.74
CA ASP A 175 -6.24 -19.68 0.99
C ASP A 175 -7.06 -20.32 -0.14
N SER A 176 -7.85 -19.53 -0.87
CA SER A 176 -8.58 -20.02 -2.05
C SER A 176 -7.66 -20.46 -3.20
N GLY A 177 -6.40 -20.01 -3.21
CA GLY A 177 -5.41 -20.32 -4.23
C GLY A 177 -5.66 -19.68 -5.60
N LYS A 178 -6.73 -18.90 -5.77
CA LYS A 178 -7.04 -18.23 -7.06
C LYS A 178 -6.09 -17.09 -7.38
N VAL A 179 -5.72 -16.32 -6.35
CA VAL A 179 -4.76 -15.21 -6.44
C VAL A 179 -3.95 -15.14 -5.15
N ASP A 180 -2.69 -14.70 -5.24
CA ASP A 180 -1.88 -14.32 -4.08
C ASP A 180 -1.83 -12.78 -4.00
N PRO A 181 -2.66 -12.13 -3.16
CA PRO A 181 -2.80 -10.68 -3.19
C PRO A 181 -1.47 -9.95 -2.89
N GLY A 182 -1.22 -8.84 -3.57
CA GLY A 182 -0.18 -7.90 -3.14
C GLY A 182 -0.65 -7.19 -1.88
N PHE A 183 -1.86 -6.64 -1.95
CA PHE A 183 -2.61 -6.14 -0.81
C PHE A 183 -4.11 -6.26 -1.05
N VAL A 184 -4.88 -6.23 0.04
CA VAL A 184 -6.34 -6.15 0.02
C VAL A 184 -6.78 -4.79 0.57
N ALA A 185 -7.73 -4.16 -0.11
CA ALA A 185 -8.36 -2.91 0.30
C ALA A 185 -9.88 -3.10 0.44
N PRO A 186 -10.56 -2.27 1.25
CA PRO A 186 -12.02 -2.26 1.31
C PRO A 186 -12.58 -1.49 0.12
N MET A 187 -13.89 -1.58 -0.07
CA MET A 187 -14.61 -0.66 -0.93
C MET A 187 -14.53 0.75 -0.34
N ILE A 188 -13.93 1.68 -1.09
CA ILE A 188 -13.79 3.08 -0.70
C ILE A 188 -14.56 3.93 -1.71
N PRO A 189 -15.69 4.56 -1.34
CA PRO A 189 -16.51 5.31 -2.30
C PRO A 189 -15.74 6.37 -3.09
N LEU A 190 -14.88 7.11 -2.38
CA LEU A 190 -14.03 8.15 -2.95
C LEU A 190 -12.62 7.61 -3.28
N ASN A 191 -12.55 6.76 -4.31
CA ASN A 191 -11.31 6.18 -4.82
C ASN A 191 -11.43 5.96 -6.34
N GLY A 192 -10.36 6.24 -7.08
CA GLY A 192 -10.35 6.22 -8.56
C GLY A 192 -10.63 4.87 -9.22
N PHE A 193 -10.56 3.78 -8.45
CA PHE A 193 -11.04 2.46 -8.86
C PHE A 193 -12.44 2.18 -8.32
N CYS A 194 -12.62 2.23 -6.99
CA CYS A 194 -13.80 1.70 -6.29
C CYS A 194 -15.11 2.42 -6.61
N TYR A 195 -15.07 3.73 -6.92
CA TYR A 195 -16.29 4.50 -7.16
C TYR A 195 -17.15 3.90 -8.28
N ARG A 196 -16.53 3.42 -9.35
CA ARG A 196 -17.26 2.88 -10.51
C ARG A 196 -18.01 1.56 -10.20
N PRO A 197 -17.37 0.49 -9.72
CA PRO A 197 -18.09 -0.75 -9.38
C PRO A 197 -19.09 -0.51 -8.26
N LEU A 198 -18.79 0.36 -7.29
CA LEU A 198 -19.74 0.74 -6.24
C LEU A 198 -21.01 1.36 -6.83
N LEU A 199 -20.88 2.41 -7.64
CA LEU A 199 -22.03 3.06 -8.27
C LEU A 199 -22.82 2.14 -9.18
N SER A 200 -22.16 1.16 -9.81
CA SER A 200 -22.84 0.13 -10.59
C SER A 200 -23.74 -0.74 -9.71
N ARG A 201 -23.25 -1.17 -8.53
CA ARG A 201 -24.02 -1.99 -7.57
C ARG A 201 -25.18 -1.22 -6.94
N LEU A 202 -25.01 0.09 -6.74
CA LEU A 202 -26.04 0.96 -6.20
C LEU A 202 -27.07 1.42 -7.24
N GLY A 203 -26.90 1.05 -8.53
CA GLY A 203 -27.76 1.54 -9.61
C GLY A 203 -27.58 3.04 -9.90
N LEU A 204 -26.51 3.65 -9.42
CA LEU A 204 -26.24 5.10 -9.50
C LEU A 204 -25.29 5.48 -10.65
N LEU A 205 -24.74 4.51 -11.37
CA LEU A 205 -23.76 4.76 -12.43
C LEU A 205 -24.30 5.68 -13.54
N ALA A 206 -25.53 5.46 -13.99
CA ALA A 206 -26.15 6.29 -15.04
C ALA A 206 -26.38 7.73 -14.55
N GLU A 207 -26.83 7.92 -13.31
CA GLU A 207 -27.00 9.24 -12.69
C GLU A 207 -25.66 9.98 -12.63
N PHE A 208 -24.60 9.30 -12.18
CA PHE A 208 -23.25 9.86 -12.13
C PHE A 208 -22.78 10.28 -13.53
N GLU A 209 -22.90 9.40 -14.53
CA GLU A 209 -22.40 9.69 -15.87
C GLU A 209 -23.17 10.82 -16.56
N ALA A 210 -24.47 10.95 -16.30
CA ALA A 210 -25.28 12.06 -16.80
C ALA A 210 -24.85 13.40 -16.20
N ARG A 211 -24.42 13.42 -14.93
CA ARG A 211 -24.08 14.64 -14.20
C ARG A 211 -22.61 15.06 -14.34
N PHE A 212 -21.69 14.11 -14.33
CA PHE A 212 -20.25 14.36 -14.20
C PHE A 212 -19.41 13.80 -15.37
N GLY A 213 -20.06 13.17 -16.34
CA GLY A 213 -19.41 12.54 -17.48
C GLY A 213 -18.95 11.10 -17.19
N LYS A 214 -18.28 10.48 -18.17
CA LYS A 214 -17.97 9.04 -18.15
C LYS A 214 -17.17 8.61 -16.92
N ALA A 215 -17.63 7.54 -16.27
CA ALA A 215 -16.99 6.95 -15.09
C ALA A 215 -15.76 6.10 -15.51
N ARG A 216 -14.64 6.77 -15.76
CA ARG A 216 -13.35 6.14 -16.11
C ARG A 216 -12.56 5.70 -14.87
N LEU A 217 -11.78 4.64 -14.98
CA LEU A 217 -10.83 4.25 -13.93
C LEU A 217 -9.51 5.00 -14.15
N ALA A 218 -9.03 5.71 -13.14
CA ALA A 218 -7.71 6.34 -13.17
C ALA A 218 -7.24 6.65 -11.77
N THR A 219 -5.93 6.80 -11.59
CA THR A 219 -5.31 7.19 -10.31
C THR A 219 -5.35 8.71 -10.08
N SER A 220 -5.47 9.49 -11.15
CA SER A 220 -5.49 10.96 -11.08
C SER A 220 -6.19 11.54 -12.31
N GLY A 221 -6.41 12.86 -12.31
CA GLY A 221 -6.91 13.59 -13.48
C GLY A 221 -8.40 13.40 -13.80
N LEU A 222 -9.19 12.95 -12.83
CA LEU A 222 -10.64 12.79 -12.95
C LEU A 222 -11.33 13.68 -11.90
N PRO A 223 -12.58 14.11 -12.14
CA PRO A 223 -13.34 14.92 -11.18
C PRO A 223 -13.43 14.29 -9.77
N ILE A 224 -13.49 12.95 -9.68
CA ILE A 224 -13.47 12.21 -8.41
C ILE A 224 -12.21 12.47 -7.56
N HIS A 225 -11.13 13.02 -8.13
CA HIS A 225 -9.88 13.36 -7.44
C HIS A 225 -9.72 14.86 -7.13
N THR A 226 -10.48 15.72 -7.80
CA THR A 226 -10.22 17.18 -7.79
C THR A 226 -11.43 18.03 -7.53
N ASP A 227 -12.64 17.56 -7.86
CA ASP A 227 -13.86 18.35 -7.77
C ASP A 227 -14.59 18.08 -6.45
N PRO A 228 -14.73 19.07 -5.54
CA PRO A 228 -15.45 18.91 -4.28
C PRO A 228 -16.95 18.67 -4.47
N ILE A 229 -17.56 19.09 -5.59
CA ILE A 229 -18.97 18.83 -5.88
C ILE A 229 -19.19 17.32 -6.13
N VAL A 230 -18.24 16.68 -6.83
CA VAL A 230 -18.28 15.24 -7.06
C VAL A 230 -18.08 14.47 -5.76
N ALA A 231 -17.09 14.86 -4.95
CA ALA A 231 -16.86 14.23 -3.66
C ALA A 231 -18.07 14.36 -2.73
N ARG A 232 -18.70 15.54 -2.68
CA ARG A 232 -19.95 15.77 -1.95
C ARG A 232 -21.05 14.83 -2.40
N TRP A 233 -21.28 14.73 -3.71
CA TRP A 233 -22.35 13.88 -4.23
C TRP A 233 -22.11 12.41 -3.89
N ILE A 234 -20.85 11.94 -3.96
CA ILE A 234 -20.50 10.58 -3.54
C ILE A 234 -20.85 10.37 -2.07
N TRP A 235 -20.38 11.24 -1.18
CA TRP A 235 -20.70 11.16 0.26
C TRP A 235 -22.21 11.18 0.53
N GLU A 236 -22.97 12.05 -0.14
CA GLU A 236 -24.44 12.12 -0.02
C GLU A 236 -25.15 10.84 -0.47
N LYS A 237 -24.54 10.06 -1.38
CA LYS A 237 -25.12 8.82 -1.93
C LYS A 237 -24.62 7.55 -1.25
N THR A 238 -23.56 7.65 -0.46
CA THR A 238 -22.90 6.50 0.17
C THR A 238 -22.85 6.57 1.70
N SER A 239 -23.44 7.60 2.29
CA SER A 239 -23.67 7.71 3.73
C SER A 239 -25.13 7.40 4.10
N PRO A 240 -25.39 6.85 5.29
CA PRO A 240 -24.42 6.41 6.30
C PRO A 240 -23.62 5.17 5.86
N LEU A 241 -22.36 5.07 6.28
CA LEU A 241 -21.48 3.96 5.88
C LEU A 241 -21.98 2.60 6.38
N ASP A 242 -22.62 2.57 7.55
CA ASP A 242 -23.20 1.34 8.13
C ASP A 242 -24.32 0.77 7.24
N GLU A 243 -25.19 1.64 6.71
CA GLU A 243 -26.24 1.25 5.76
C GLU A 243 -25.64 0.77 4.44
N LEU A 244 -24.61 1.47 3.95
CA LEU A 244 -23.89 1.04 2.75
C LEU A 244 -23.28 -0.35 2.91
N ALA A 245 -22.63 -0.62 4.05
CA ALA A 245 -22.05 -1.92 4.33
C ALA A 245 -23.12 -3.02 4.42
N GLN A 246 -24.28 -2.73 5.04
CA GLN A 246 -25.40 -3.66 5.06
C GLN A 246 -25.92 -3.98 3.65
N GLN A 247 -26.07 -2.96 2.81
CA GLN A 247 -26.52 -3.13 1.43
C GLN A 247 -25.52 -3.96 0.61
N LEU A 248 -24.21 -3.71 0.76
CA LEU A 248 -23.17 -4.45 0.05
C LEU A 248 -23.02 -5.89 0.57
N GLY A 249 -23.23 -6.13 1.86
CA GLY A 249 -23.15 -7.45 2.48
C GLY A 249 -24.27 -8.42 2.07
N GLN A 250 -25.35 -7.93 1.46
CA GLN A 250 -26.43 -8.77 0.91
C GLN A 250 -26.14 -9.28 -0.51
N ALA A 251 -25.17 -8.69 -1.21
CA ALA A 251 -24.80 -9.10 -2.56
C ALA A 251 -23.81 -10.27 -2.54
N GLU A 252 -23.73 -11.04 -3.64
CA GLU A 252 -22.64 -11.99 -3.83
C GLU A 252 -21.29 -11.26 -3.72
N SER A 253 -20.38 -11.91 -2.98
CA SER A 253 -19.04 -11.40 -2.78
C SER A 253 -18.23 -11.50 -4.06
N ASP A 254 -17.62 -10.39 -4.44
CA ASP A 254 -16.65 -10.35 -5.52
C ASP A 254 -15.30 -9.82 -5.04
N ASP A 255 -14.26 -10.58 -5.31
CA ASP A 255 -12.87 -10.18 -5.16
C ASP A 255 -12.48 -9.37 -6.42
N LEU A 256 -12.56 -8.04 -6.34
CA LEU A 256 -12.33 -7.17 -7.49
C LEU A 256 -10.84 -6.90 -7.68
N LEU A 257 -10.32 -7.18 -8.86
CA LEU A 257 -8.92 -6.89 -9.21
C LEU A 257 -8.78 -5.45 -9.72
N SER A 258 -7.98 -4.63 -9.04
CA SER A 258 -7.74 -3.26 -9.48
C SER A 258 -6.64 -3.22 -10.56
N PRO A 259 -6.91 -2.69 -11.77
CA PRO A 259 -5.94 -2.64 -12.86
C PRO A 259 -5.14 -1.32 -12.89
N ILE A 260 -5.31 -0.45 -11.90
CA ILE A 260 -4.68 0.87 -11.84
C ILE A 260 -3.87 1.02 -10.55
N GLN A 261 -2.99 2.03 -10.48
CA GLN A 261 -2.43 2.41 -9.18
C GLN A 261 -3.58 2.84 -8.26
N PHE A 262 -3.67 2.18 -7.12
CA PHE A 262 -4.71 2.36 -6.13
C PHE A 262 -4.27 3.40 -5.10
N SER A 263 -5.15 4.34 -4.74
CA SER A 263 -4.90 5.24 -3.61
C SER A 263 -5.14 4.48 -2.29
N ILE A 264 -4.10 4.31 -1.48
CA ILE A 264 -4.05 3.32 -0.39
C ILE A 264 -4.42 3.93 0.97
N GLY A 265 -5.61 4.55 1.07
CA GLY A 265 -6.11 5.11 2.34
C GLY A 265 -6.18 4.08 3.47
N ILE A 266 -6.57 2.85 3.15
CA ILE A 266 -6.46 1.68 4.02
C ILE A 266 -6.17 0.42 3.21
N ILE A 267 -5.17 -0.36 3.62
CA ILE A 267 -4.80 -1.63 3.00
C ILE A 267 -4.28 -2.63 4.04
N VAL A 268 -4.38 -3.92 3.74
CA VAL A 268 -3.67 -4.99 4.45
C VAL A 268 -2.75 -5.75 3.50
N PHE A 269 -1.53 -6.04 3.94
CA PHE A 269 -0.55 -6.82 3.20
C PHE A 269 0.34 -7.64 4.13
N GLU A 270 1.00 -8.65 3.56
CA GLU A 270 1.98 -9.47 4.29
C GLU A 270 3.32 -8.75 4.42
N ARG A 271 3.98 -8.89 5.56
CA ARG A 271 5.38 -8.49 5.76
C ARG A 271 6.28 -9.08 4.67
N SER A 272 6.09 -10.35 4.34
CA SER A 272 6.87 -11.05 3.30
C SER A 272 6.76 -10.38 1.93
N PHE A 273 5.62 -9.77 1.61
CA PHE A 273 5.46 -9.00 0.37
C PHE A 273 6.32 -7.73 0.37
N TRP A 274 6.25 -6.99 1.47
CA TRP A 274 7.05 -5.77 1.69
C TRP A 274 8.56 -6.05 1.65
N GLU A 275 8.99 -7.18 2.21
CA GLU A 275 10.37 -7.67 2.10
C GLU A 275 10.74 -8.06 0.67
N THR A 276 9.84 -8.74 -0.05
CA THR A 276 10.05 -9.23 -1.41
C THR A 276 10.36 -8.10 -2.40
N PHE A 277 9.65 -6.98 -2.32
CA PHE A 277 9.92 -5.84 -3.21
C PHE A 277 11.04 -4.92 -2.69
N GLY A 278 11.71 -5.28 -1.60
CA GLY A 278 12.86 -4.55 -1.06
C GLY A 278 12.48 -3.26 -0.32
N TYR A 279 11.33 -3.27 0.36
CA TYR A 279 10.79 -2.21 1.22
C TYR A 279 10.38 -0.94 0.45
N PHE A 280 9.76 0.04 1.11
CA PHE A 280 9.40 1.28 0.44
C PHE A 280 10.62 2.07 -0.01
N THR A 281 10.54 2.67 -1.20
CA THR A 281 11.61 3.51 -1.74
C THR A 281 11.62 4.87 -1.05
N VAL A 282 12.76 5.26 -0.47
CA VAL A 282 12.94 6.57 0.15
C VAL A 282 13.62 7.52 -0.83
N HIS A 283 12.89 8.53 -1.31
CA HIS A 283 13.38 9.43 -2.36
C HIS A 283 14.25 10.58 -1.81
N ARG A 284 15.41 10.27 -1.21
CA ARG A 284 16.28 11.30 -0.57
C ARG A 284 16.70 12.44 -1.49
N ARG A 285 16.91 12.18 -2.78
CA ARG A 285 17.22 13.26 -3.75
C ARG A 285 16.06 14.25 -3.90
N LYS A 286 14.83 13.76 -3.93
CA LYS A 286 13.63 14.63 -3.97
C LYS A 286 13.54 15.44 -2.68
N LEU A 287 13.74 14.79 -1.53
CA LEU A 287 13.75 15.47 -0.22
C LEU A 287 14.81 16.58 -0.14
N LEU A 288 16.05 16.30 -0.56
CA LEU A 288 17.13 17.29 -0.59
C LEU A 288 16.85 18.44 -1.57
N ALA A 289 16.08 18.19 -2.61
CA ALA A 289 15.61 19.21 -3.56
C ALA A 289 14.33 19.93 -3.09
N GLY A 290 13.84 19.67 -1.87
CA GLY A 290 12.60 20.26 -1.35
C GLY A 290 11.32 19.79 -2.07
N MET A 291 11.40 18.69 -2.82
CA MET A 291 10.28 18.15 -3.58
C MET A 291 9.41 17.24 -2.71
N ASN A 292 8.10 17.26 -2.96
CA ASN A 292 7.14 16.38 -2.30
C ASN A 292 7.37 14.90 -2.65
N THR A 293 7.29 14.02 -1.64
CA THR A 293 7.36 12.56 -1.79
C THR A 293 6.05 11.84 -1.49
N LEU A 294 4.98 12.59 -1.16
CA LEU A 294 3.63 12.08 -0.95
C LEU A 294 3.15 11.30 -2.18
N GLY A 295 2.48 10.16 -1.94
CA GLY A 295 2.05 9.24 -2.99
C GLY A 295 3.13 8.27 -3.49
N GLY A 296 4.38 8.42 -3.03
CA GLY A 296 5.50 7.59 -3.45
C GLY A 296 5.41 6.14 -2.96
N ASP A 297 4.90 5.95 -1.74
CA ASP A 297 4.61 4.63 -1.18
C ASP A 297 3.49 3.93 -1.94
N GLU A 298 2.41 4.64 -2.28
CA GLU A 298 1.29 4.12 -3.06
C GLU A 298 1.74 3.63 -4.45
N ALA A 299 2.48 4.49 -5.17
CA ALA A 299 3.02 4.16 -6.47
C ALA A 299 3.95 2.93 -6.40
N HIS A 300 4.76 2.84 -5.35
CA HIS A 300 5.72 1.76 -5.19
C HIS A 300 5.06 0.41 -4.91
N ILE A 301 4.14 0.33 -3.94
CA ILE A 301 3.47 -0.95 -3.62
C ILE A 301 2.54 -1.41 -4.76
N CYS A 302 1.89 -0.49 -5.48
CA CYS A 302 1.09 -0.84 -6.65
C CYS A 302 1.96 -1.36 -7.80
N ALA A 303 3.12 -0.74 -8.04
CA ALA A 303 4.08 -1.24 -9.02
C ALA A 303 4.62 -2.61 -8.62
N ALA A 304 4.95 -2.80 -7.34
CA ALA A 304 5.39 -4.10 -6.81
C ALA A 304 4.33 -5.19 -7.00
N ALA A 305 3.05 -4.88 -6.75
CA ALA A 305 1.94 -5.81 -6.96
C ALA A 305 1.94 -6.36 -8.40
N MET A 306 2.11 -5.48 -9.39
CA MET A 306 2.21 -5.87 -10.79
C MET A 306 3.50 -6.65 -11.10
N LEU A 307 4.65 -6.15 -10.66
CA LEU A 307 5.96 -6.75 -10.95
C LEU A 307 6.13 -8.15 -10.34
N HIS A 308 5.50 -8.40 -9.20
CA HIS A 308 5.58 -9.69 -8.49
C HIS A 308 4.39 -10.60 -8.76
N SER A 309 3.51 -10.27 -9.71
CA SER A 309 2.30 -11.06 -10.04
C SER A 309 1.38 -11.28 -8.83
N ARG A 310 1.31 -10.29 -7.95
CA ARG A 310 0.49 -10.30 -6.73
C ARG A 310 -0.54 -9.20 -6.82
N PRO A 311 -1.75 -9.46 -7.36
CA PRO A 311 -2.67 -8.41 -7.77
C PRO A 311 -3.19 -7.59 -6.59
N ILE A 312 -3.61 -6.36 -6.91
CA ILE A 312 -4.36 -5.50 -6.00
C ILE A 312 -5.80 -6.01 -5.94
N VAL A 313 -6.30 -6.32 -4.74
CA VAL A 313 -7.66 -6.84 -4.57
C VAL A 313 -8.49 -5.88 -3.72
N VAL A 314 -9.72 -5.62 -4.15
CA VAL A 314 -10.73 -4.88 -3.39
C VAL A 314 -11.83 -5.84 -2.99
N THR A 315 -12.07 -5.99 -1.69
CA THR A 315 -13.16 -6.81 -1.16
C THR A 315 -14.43 -5.98 -0.99
N THR A 316 -15.59 -6.59 -1.29
CA THR A 316 -16.91 -6.01 -1.01
C THR A 316 -17.38 -6.26 0.42
N HIS A 317 -16.70 -7.09 1.20
CA HIS A 317 -17.04 -7.41 2.60
C HIS A 317 -16.52 -6.38 3.62
N ALA A 318 -15.83 -5.34 3.16
CA ALA A 318 -15.38 -4.25 4.00
C ALA A 318 -15.61 -2.93 3.27
N VAL A 319 -16.08 -1.93 4.01
CA VAL A 319 -16.29 -0.57 3.54
C VAL A 319 -15.49 0.38 4.42
N ALA A 320 -14.94 1.42 3.81
CA ALA A 320 -14.37 2.56 4.53
C ALA A 320 -14.62 3.85 3.73
N GLY A 321 -14.93 4.94 4.42
CA GLY A 321 -14.97 6.27 3.81
C GLY A 321 -13.57 6.89 3.79
N HIS A 322 -13.21 7.58 2.73
CA HIS A 322 -12.02 8.44 2.68
C HIS A 322 -12.51 9.88 2.55
N PHE A 323 -12.05 10.76 3.44
CA PHE A 323 -12.61 12.11 3.55
C PHE A 323 -12.57 12.86 2.21
N SER A 324 -11.39 13.01 1.62
CA SER A 324 -11.19 13.80 0.41
C SER A 324 -9.80 13.61 -0.18
N PHE A 325 -9.66 13.76 -1.49
CA PHE A 325 -8.36 14.07 -2.09
C PHE A 325 -7.95 15.54 -1.82
N GLY A 326 -6.66 15.85 -1.96
CA GLY A 326 -6.12 17.17 -1.61
C GLY A 326 -6.86 18.36 -2.26
N GLY A 327 -7.22 18.26 -3.55
CA GLY A 327 -7.96 19.31 -4.26
C GLY A 327 -9.40 19.52 -3.77
N GLN A 328 -9.95 18.55 -3.04
CA GLN A 328 -11.34 18.56 -2.56
C GLN A 328 -11.45 19.02 -1.10
N TYR A 329 -10.35 19.03 -0.37
CA TYR A 329 -10.32 19.19 1.09
C TYR A 329 -11.14 20.39 1.59
N ALA A 330 -10.89 21.58 1.03
CA ALA A 330 -11.58 22.80 1.46
C ALA A 330 -13.11 22.70 1.30
N GLY A 331 -13.59 22.24 0.14
CA GLY A 331 -15.02 22.09 -0.10
C GLY A 331 -15.68 20.97 0.72
N MET A 332 -14.90 19.95 1.10
CA MET A 332 -15.35 18.86 1.97
C MET A 332 -15.41 19.29 3.45
N ILE A 333 -14.53 20.17 3.91
CA ILE A 333 -14.62 20.80 5.24
C ILE A 333 -15.92 21.61 5.36
N ASP A 334 -16.30 22.36 4.32
CA ASP A 334 -17.57 23.09 4.31
C ASP A 334 -18.79 22.16 4.34
N LEU A 335 -18.71 21.02 3.64
CA LEU A 335 -19.74 19.98 3.71
C LEU A 335 -19.84 19.38 5.12
N MET A 336 -18.71 19.01 5.72
CA MET A 336 -18.64 18.45 7.08
C MET A 336 -19.26 19.39 8.12
N ARG A 337 -19.02 20.70 8.00
CA ARG A 337 -19.62 21.70 8.90
C ARG A 337 -21.12 21.88 8.70
N SER A 338 -21.59 21.79 7.46
CA SER A 338 -23.01 22.02 7.11
C SER A 338 -23.89 20.77 7.23
N LYS A 339 -23.30 19.58 7.10
CA LYS A 339 -23.97 18.28 7.17
C LYS A 339 -23.12 17.25 7.94
N PRO A 340 -22.88 17.45 9.25
CA PRO A 340 -22.04 16.56 10.04
C PRO A 340 -22.55 15.11 10.07
N ASP A 341 -23.87 14.92 9.97
CA ASP A 341 -24.51 13.59 9.98
C ASP A 341 -24.07 12.68 8.82
N LEU A 342 -23.56 13.24 7.71
CA LEU A 342 -22.99 12.43 6.61
C LEU A 342 -21.70 11.71 7.02
N PHE A 343 -21.04 12.20 8.07
CA PHE A 343 -19.74 11.73 8.56
C PHE A 343 -19.83 11.12 9.97
N ALA A 344 -21.02 11.16 10.58
CA ALA A 344 -21.29 10.63 11.91
C ALA A 344 -21.09 9.13 11.92
#